data_AF-A0AAW8U4T1-F1
#
_entry.id   AF-A0AAW8U4T1-F1
#
_cell.length_a   1.000
_cell.length_b   1.000
_cell.length_c   1.000
_cell.angle_alpha   90.00
_cell.angle_beta   90.00
_cell.angle_gamma   90.00
#
_symmetry.space_group_name_H-M   'P 1'
#
loop_
_entity.id
_entity.type
_entity.pdbx_description
1 polymer ?
#
loop_
_entity_poly.entity_id
_entity_poly.type
_entity_poly.pdbx_seq_one_letter_code
_entity_poly.pdbx_strand_id
1 'polypeptide(L)'
;MKRIIINFIIFLFAAIGTFFIKNLLIEGNNLMRIVGIVGLIISIIYLVFEKKMNLPTIYGGSQSGGSNANGAAILGLSCGLISIGAIQLVIGIVLGTVVIVLINRFIGLYNL
;
A
#
# COMPACT_ATOMS: atom_id res chain seq x y z
N MET A 1 -12.87 -9.66 7.65
CA MET A 1 -11.83 -10.58 7.12
C MET A 1 -11.59 -10.44 5.62
N LYS A 2 -12.60 -10.58 4.75
CA LYS A 2 -12.41 -10.51 3.26
C LYS A 2 -11.61 -9.27 2.79
N ARG A 3 -11.93 -8.07 3.29
CA ARG A 3 -11.25 -6.81 2.91
C ARG A 3 -9.76 -6.77 3.27
N ILE A 4 -9.40 -7.28 4.46
CA ILE A 4 -7.99 -7.31 4.93
C ILE A 4 -7.15 -8.20 4.01
N ILE A 5 -7.70 -9.36 3.64
CA ILE A 5 -7.03 -10.32 2.76
C ILE A 5 -6.81 -9.71 1.37
N ILE A 6 -7.82 -9.05 0.80
CA ILE A 6 -7.69 -8.39 -0.51
C ILE A 6 -6.64 -7.27 -0.45
N ASN A 7 -6.69 -6.41 0.57
CA ASN A 7 -5.69 -5.35 0.75
C ASN A 7 -4.28 -5.93 0.88
N PHE A 8 -4.12 -7.01 1.65
CA PHE A 8 -2.82 -7.68 1.81
C PHE A 8 -2.30 -8.25 0.49
N ILE A 9 -3.15 -8.91 -0.30
CA ILE A 9 -2.75 -9.47 -1.61
C ILE A 9 -2.30 -8.35 -2.55
N ILE A 10 -3.09 -7.28 -2.67
CA ILE A 10 -2.75 -6.11 -3.52
C ILE A 10 -1.42 -5.49 -3.06
N PHE A 11 -1.28 -5.26 -1.76
CA PHE A 11 -0.05 -4.75 -1.16
C PHE A 11 1.16 -5.62 -1.48
N LEU A 12 1.04 -6.94 -1.29
CA LEU A 12 2.12 -7.90 -1.49
C LEU A 12 2.61 -7.90 -2.94
N PHE A 13 1.68 -8.02 -3.89
CA PHE A 13 2.04 -8.02 -5.31
C PHE A 13 2.62 -6.67 -5.76
N ALA A 14 2.06 -5.56 -5.29
CA ALA A 14 2.60 -4.23 -5.59
C ALA A 14 4.01 -4.04 -5.03
N ALA A 15 4.28 -4.49 -3.80
CA ALA A 15 5.60 -4.40 -3.18
C ALA A 15 6.67 -5.22 -3.91
N ILE A 16 6.36 -6.48 -4.19
CA ILE A 16 7.27 -7.39 -4.89
C ILE A 16 7.50 -6.89 -6.33
N GLY A 17 6.43 -6.59 -7.06
CA GLY A 17 6.51 -6.12 -8.43
C GLY A 17 7.34 -4.85 -8.55
N THR A 18 7.07 -3.86 -7.68
CA THR A 18 7.80 -2.58 -7.71
C THR A 18 9.26 -2.73 -7.34
N PHE A 19 9.59 -3.59 -6.37
CA PHE A 19 10.98 -3.87 -6.02
C PHE A 19 11.77 -4.42 -7.20
N PHE A 20 11.23 -5.42 -7.90
CA PHE A 20 11.90 -6.01 -9.05
C PHE A 20 11.97 -5.05 -10.24
N ILE A 21 10.86 -4.38 -10.58
CA ILE A 21 10.81 -3.41 -11.69
C ILE A 21 11.82 -2.29 -11.47
N LYS A 22 11.87 -1.72 -10.26
CA LYS A 22 12.83 -0.66 -9.93
C LYS A 22 14.27 -1.12 -10.08
N ASN A 23 14.61 -2.30 -9.55
CA ASN A 23 15.97 -2.81 -9.64
C ASN A 23 16.36 -3.24 -11.07
N LEU A 24 15.39 -3.51 -11.94
CA LEU A 24 15.64 -3.81 -13.35
C LEU A 24 15.84 -2.53 -14.19
N LEU A 25 15.08 -1.47 -13.91
CA LEU A 25 14.94 -0.32 -14.82
C LEU A 25 15.66 0.95 -14.37
N ILE A 26 16.04 1.09 -13.09
CA ILE A 26 16.45 2.37 -12.53
C ILE A 26 17.83 2.25 -11.86
N GLU A 27 18.85 2.79 -12.54
CA GLU A 27 20.17 3.02 -11.96
C GLU A 27 20.18 4.31 -11.14
N GLY A 28 20.70 4.28 -9.91
CA GLY A 28 20.69 5.43 -9.00
C GLY A 28 19.41 5.52 -8.14
N ASN A 29 19.40 4.77 -7.04
CA ASN A 29 18.19 4.44 -6.26
C ASN A 29 17.69 5.55 -5.30
N ASN A 30 18.34 6.70 -5.20
CA ASN A 30 18.05 7.67 -4.13
C ASN A 30 16.75 8.46 -4.34
N LEU A 31 16.48 8.92 -5.57
CA LEU A 31 15.24 9.67 -5.87
C LEU A 31 14.01 8.77 -5.70
N MET A 32 14.07 7.52 -6.16
CA MET A 32 12.98 6.55 -6.02
C MET A 32 12.67 6.25 -4.56
N ARG A 33 13.68 6.22 -3.69
CA ARG A 33 13.47 6.06 -2.25
C ARG A 33 12.72 7.24 -1.63
N ILE A 34 13.05 8.47 -2.03
CA ILE A 34 12.32 9.67 -1.58
C ILE A 34 10.85 9.59 -2.02
N VAL A 35 10.60 9.26 -3.29
CA VAL A 35 9.24 9.04 -3.81
C VAL A 35 8.52 7.95 -3.02
N GLY A 36 9.21 6.85 -2.72
CA GLY A 36 8.67 5.76 -1.90
C GLY A 36 8.27 6.21 -0.50
N ILE A 37 9.11 7.00 0.19
CA ILE A 37 8.82 7.55 1.54
C ILE A 37 7.60 8.46 1.51
N VAL A 38 7.52 9.37 0.54
CA VAL A 38 6.36 10.26 0.38
C VAL A 38 5.09 9.44 0.12
N GLY A 39 5.17 8.46 -0.78
CA GLY A 39 4.06 7.55 -1.05
C GLY A 39 3.64 6.73 0.18
N LEU A 40 4.59 6.38 1.06
CA LEU A 40 4.29 5.60 2.27
C LEU A 40 3.40 6.41 3.21
N ILE A 41 3.70 7.69 3.41
CA ILE A 41 2.88 8.60 4.23
C ILE A 41 1.48 8.74 3.62
N ILE A 42 1.41 8.99 2.30
CA ILE A 42 0.14 9.12 1.58
C ILE A 42 -0.69 7.83 1.70
N SER A 43 -0.06 6.67 1.56
CA SER A 43 -0.74 5.37 1.62
C SER A 43 -1.43 5.11 2.95
N ILE A 44 -0.80 5.50 4.06
CA ILE A 44 -1.38 5.37 5.41
C ILE A 44 -2.62 6.26 5.52
N ILE A 45 -2.52 7.52 5.06
CA ILE A 45 -3.64 8.46 5.05
C ILE A 45 -4.82 7.88 4.24
N TYR A 46 -4.55 7.37 3.03
CA TYR A 46 -5.57 6.76 2.19
C TYR A 46 -6.21 5.52 2.84
N LEU A 47 -5.42 4.61 3.40
CA LEU A 47 -5.94 3.43 4.11
C LEU A 47 -6.86 3.80 5.28
N VAL A 48 -6.53 4.87 6.01
CA VAL A 48 -7.39 5.41 7.08
C VAL A 48 -8.70 5.96 6.52
N PHE A 49 -8.63 6.79 5.48
CA PHE A 49 -9.81 7.39 4.84
C PHE A 49 -10.72 6.34 4.21
N GLU A 50 -10.16 5.41 3.45
CA GLU A 50 -10.89 4.27 2.86
C GLU A 50 -11.60 3.43 3.92
N LYS A 51 -11.00 3.28 5.11
CA LYS A 51 -11.61 2.55 6.20
C LYS A 51 -12.75 3.35 6.84
N LYS A 52 -12.52 4.63 7.16
CA LYS A 52 -13.52 5.52 7.78
C LYS A 52 -14.77 5.69 6.92
N MET A 53 -14.60 5.90 5.62
CA MET A 53 -15.68 6.13 4.67
C MET A 53 -16.28 4.83 4.11
N ASN A 54 -15.81 3.67 4.56
CA ASN A 54 -16.20 2.35 4.06
C ASN A 54 -16.14 2.22 2.53
N LEU A 55 -15.13 2.85 1.91
CA LEU A 55 -14.88 2.76 0.47
C LEU A 55 -14.51 1.31 0.11
N PRO A 56 -15.11 0.69 -0.91
CA PRO A 56 -14.68 -0.63 -1.36
C PRO A 56 -13.24 -0.61 -1.88
N THR A 57 -12.54 -1.71 -1.64
CA THR A 57 -11.14 -1.90 -2.06
C THR A 57 -10.98 -2.05 -3.58
N ILE A 58 -12.02 -2.61 -4.23
CA ILE A 58 -12.10 -2.80 -5.68
C ILE A 58 -13.48 -2.31 -6.10
N TYR A 59 -13.53 -1.32 -6.99
CA TYR A 59 -14.78 -0.78 -7.53
C TYR A 59 -15.09 -1.42 -8.90
N GLY A 60 -16.37 -1.71 -9.16
CA GLY A 60 -16.87 -2.31 -10.40
C GLY A 60 -17.16 -1.30 -11.53
N GLY A 61 -17.41 -1.81 -12.74
CA GLY A 61 -17.39 -1.09 -14.02
C GLY A 61 -18.43 0.02 -14.28
N SER A 62 -19.21 0.43 -13.29
CA SER A 62 -20.26 1.46 -13.44
C SER A 62 -20.14 2.63 -12.47
N GLN A 63 -18.93 2.94 -12.00
CA GLN A 63 -18.64 4.25 -11.41
C GLN A 63 -17.87 5.14 -12.39
N SER A 64 -18.58 6.09 -13.00
CA SER A 64 -18.00 7.18 -13.78
C SER A 64 -17.57 8.31 -12.84
N GLY A 65 -16.28 8.33 -12.47
CA GLY A 65 -15.64 9.45 -11.79
C GLY A 65 -15.26 9.17 -10.33
N GLY A 66 -13.98 8.88 -10.09
CA GLY A 66 -13.45 8.74 -8.72
C GLY A 66 -12.03 8.16 -8.60
N SER A 67 -11.05 8.75 -9.28
CA SER A 67 -9.61 8.77 -8.94
C SER A 67 -9.01 7.62 -8.09
N ASN A 68 -8.85 6.49 -8.78
CA ASN A 68 -7.91 5.36 -8.68
C ASN A 68 -6.65 5.46 -7.76
N ALA A 69 -6.82 5.47 -6.44
CA ALA A 69 -5.71 5.31 -5.48
C ALA A 69 -6.09 4.34 -4.35
N ASN A 70 -5.80 3.04 -4.52
CA ASN A 70 -5.94 2.05 -3.46
C ASN A 70 -4.77 2.20 -2.49
N GLY A 71 -5.06 2.57 -1.24
CA GLY A 71 -4.05 2.81 -0.20
C GLY A 71 -3.15 1.60 0.04
N ALA A 72 -3.66 0.37 -0.11
CA ALA A 72 -2.85 -0.84 0.00
C ALA A 72 -1.90 -1.03 -1.18
N ALA A 73 -2.33 -0.66 -2.40
CA ALA A 73 -1.47 -0.68 -3.58
C ALA A 73 -0.33 0.35 -3.43
N ILE A 74 -0.65 1.59 -3.06
CA ILE A 74 0.35 2.65 -2.86
C ILE A 74 1.33 2.25 -1.75
N LEU A 75 0.85 1.68 -0.65
CA LEU A 75 1.70 1.16 0.42
C LEU A 75 2.69 0.12 -0.13
N GLY A 76 2.23 -0.77 -1.00
CA GLY A 76 3.06 -1.79 -1.64
C GLY A 76 4.11 -1.15 -2.55
N LEU A 77 3.69 -0.29 -3.48
CA LEU A 77 4.59 0.46 -4.36
C LEU A 77 5.70 1.15 -3.54
N SER A 78 5.32 1.87 -2.49
CA SER A 78 6.23 2.55 -1.58
C SER A 78 7.23 1.63 -0.90
N CYS A 79 6.79 0.49 -0.37
CA CYS A 79 7.70 -0.51 0.20
C CYS A 79 8.71 -1.02 -0.83
N GLY A 80 8.27 -1.30 -2.06
CA GLY A 80 9.15 -1.73 -3.15
C GLY A 80 10.17 -0.65 -3.56
N LEU A 81 9.73 0.61 -3.60
CA LEU A 81 10.58 1.76 -3.92
C LEU A 81 11.66 2.02 -2.87
N ILE A 82 11.30 1.99 -1.59
CA ILE A 82 12.20 2.27 -0.46
C ILE A 82 13.31 1.20 -0.33
N SER A 83 12.98 -0.06 -0.62
CA SER A 83 13.81 -1.21 -0.26
C SER A 83 15.03 -1.35 -1.16
N ILE A 84 16.23 -1.29 -0.59
CA ILE A 84 17.50 -1.42 -1.33
C ILE A 84 17.79 -2.89 -1.66
N GLY A 85 17.37 -3.82 -0.79
CA GLY A 85 17.58 -5.24 -0.97
C GLY A 85 16.41 -6.07 -0.46
N ALA A 86 16.45 -7.38 -0.72
CA ALA A 86 15.37 -8.30 -0.40
C ALA A 86 15.04 -8.32 1.10
N ILE A 87 16.04 -8.22 1.99
CA ILE A 87 15.82 -8.17 3.44
C ILE A 87 15.00 -6.92 3.83
N GLN A 88 15.34 -5.75 3.29
CA GLN A 88 14.57 -4.53 3.54
C GLN A 88 13.14 -4.62 3.00
N LEU A 89 12.96 -5.29 1.85
CA LEU A 89 11.63 -5.55 1.30
C LEU A 89 10.81 -6.44 2.24
N VAL A 90 11.38 -7.54 2.75
CA VAL A 90 10.69 -8.43 3.69
C VAL A 90 10.28 -7.68 4.95
N ILE A 91 11.18 -6.86 5.52
CA ILE A 91 10.87 -6.02 6.69
C ILE A 91 9.73 -5.04 6.34
N GLY A 92 9.79 -4.39 5.18
CA GLY A 92 8.73 -3.50 4.70
C GLY A 92 7.39 -4.22 4.53
N ILE A 93 7.38 -5.44 4.01
CA ILE A 93 6.19 -6.29 3.88
C ILE A 93 5.58 -6.60 5.24
N VAL A 94 6.41 -6.99 6.21
CA VAL A 94 5.94 -7.29 7.58
C VAL A 94 5.34 -6.04 8.22
N LEU A 95 6.05 -4.90 8.17
CA LEU A 95 5.57 -3.64 8.75
C LEU A 95 4.30 -3.13 8.06
N GLY A 96 4.23 -3.17 6.72
CA GLY A 96 3.04 -2.79 5.98
C GLY A 96 1.84 -3.68 6.27
N THR A 97 2.07 -4.98 6.47
CA THR A 97 1.02 -5.91 6.92
C THR A 97 0.48 -5.53 8.30
N VAL A 98 1.37 -5.21 9.24
CA VAL A 98 0.99 -4.71 10.56
C VAL A 98 0.13 -3.45 10.43
N VAL A 99 0.55 -2.47 9.62
CA VAL A 99 -0.23 -1.24 9.36
C VAL A 99 -1.64 -1.55 8.84
N ILE A 100 -1.78 -2.41 7.84
CA ILE A 100 -3.09 -2.80 7.28
C ILE A 100 -3.99 -3.42 8.37
N VAL A 101 -3.43 -4.28 9.22
CA VAL A 101 -4.16 -4.92 10.32
C VAL A 101 -4.57 -3.90 11.38
N LEU A 102 -3.66 -3.02 11.80
CA LEU A 102 -3.93 -2.00 12.81
C LEU A 102 -5.01 -1.02 12.35
N ILE A 103 -4.92 -0.49 11.12
CA ILE A 103 -5.94 0.40 10.56
C ILE A 103 -7.31 -0.29 10.54
N ASN A 104 -7.36 -1.55 10.09
CA ASN A 104 -8.62 -2.27 10.03
C ASN A 104 -9.21 -2.55 11.41
N ARG A 105 -8.37 -2.81 12.42
CA ARG A 105 -8.79 -3.10 13.79
C ARG A 105 -9.20 -1.85 14.54
N PHE A 106 -8.35 -0.81 14.56
CA PHE A 106 -8.57 0.37 15.41
C PHE A 106 -9.60 1.33 14.84
N ILE A 107 -9.61 1.59 13.52
CA ILE A 107 -10.61 2.51 12.95
C ILE A 107 -11.98 1.82 12.83
N GLY A 108 -12.01 0.49 12.71
CA GLY A 108 -13.26 -0.27 12.75
C GLY A 108 -14.00 -0.20 14.10
N LEU A 109 -13.31 0.11 15.20
CA LEU A 109 -13.90 0.18 16.55
C LEU A 109 -14.62 1.50 16.83
N TYR A 110 -14.32 2.58 16.10
CA TYR A 110 -14.88 3.92 16.34
C TYR A 110 -16.06 4.28 15.42
N ASN A 111 -16.51 3.34 14.58
CA ASN A 111 -17.68 3.51 13.70
C ASN A 111 -18.93 2.78 14.26
N LEU A 112 -19.04 2.67 15.60
CA LEU A 112 -20.23 2.22 16.32
C LEU A 112 -21.04 3.43 16.78
#